data_AF-A0A924TXC4-F1
#
_entry.id   AF-A0A924TXC4-F1
#
_cell.length_a   1.000
_cell.length_b   1.000
_cell.length_c   1.000
_cell.angle_alpha   90.00
_cell.angle_beta   90.00
_cell.angle_gamma   90.00
#
_symmetry.space_group_name_H-M   'P 1'
#
loop_
_entity.id
_entity.type
_entity.pdbx_description
1 polymer ?
#
loop_
_entity_poly.entity_id
_entity_poly.type
_entity_poly.pdbx_seq_one_letter_code
_entity_poly.pdbx_strand_id
1 'polypeptide(L)' 'MPMISLRRMLDHAAEHGYGVPAFNVNNLEQIQAIMQAAQRTDSPVILQASAGAR' A
#
# COMPACT_ATOMS: atom_id res chain seq x y z
N MET A 1 -9.14 5.24 -3.83
CA MET A 1 -8.11 5.69 -2.87
C MET A 1 -7.10 6.54 -3.62
N PRO A 2 -6.68 7.72 -3.09
CA PRO A 2 -5.71 8.58 -3.77
C PRO A 2 -4.27 8.06 -3.62
N MET A 3 -3.43 8.30 -4.63
CA MET A 3 -1.98 8.13 -4.52
C MET A 3 -1.39 9.28 -3.71
N ILE A 4 -0.52 8.97 -2.75
CA ILE A 4 0.17 9.96 -1.91
C ILE A 4 1.67 9.65 -1.86
N SER A 5 2.47 10.61 -1.41
CA SER A 5 3.90 10.38 -1.23
C SER A 5 4.15 9.38 -0.09
N LEU A 6 5.11 8.49 -0.30
CA LEU A 6 5.55 7.53 0.72
C LEU A 6 5.98 8.25 2.01
N ARG A 7 6.69 9.37 1.87
CA ARG A 7 7.15 10.18 3.00
C ARG A 7 5.99 10.63 3.89
N ARG A 8 4.96 11.25 3.31
CA ARG A 8 3.79 11.75 4.05
C ARG A 8 3.09 10.62 4.82
N MET A 9 2.95 9.47 4.17
CA MET A 9 2.29 8.32 4.78
C MET A 9 3.11 7.72 5.93
N LEU A 10 4.44 7.62 5.77
CA LEU A 10 5.32 7.10 6.82
C LEU A 10 5.49 8.07 7.98
N ASP A 11 5.51 9.39 7.73
CA ASP A 11 5.50 10.40 8.80
C ASP A 11 4.23 10.25 9.66
N HIS A 12 3.06 10.14 9.03
CA HIS A 12 1.80 9.90 9.75
C HIS A 12 1.83 8.58 10.53
N ALA A 13 2.34 7.50 9.94
CA ALA A 13 2.43 6.20 10.60
C ALA A 13 3.33 6.24 11.84
N ALA A 14 4.47 6.95 11.76
CA ALA A 14 5.37 7.18 12.88
C ALA A 14 4.73 8.03 13.98
N GLU A 15 4.01 9.11 13.63
CA GLU A 15 3.32 9.97 14.60
C GLU A 15 2.21 9.24 15.37
N HIS A 16 1.55 8.27 14.73
CA HIS A 16 0.40 7.55 15.30
C HIS A 16 0.73 6.12 15.76
N GLY A 17 2.00 5.71 15.70
CA GLY A 17 2.48 4.45 16.25
C GLY A 17 1.97 3.18 15.53
N TYR A 18 1.80 3.22 14.21
CA TYR A 18 1.38 2.05 13.43
C TYR A 18 2.31 1.77 12.24
N GLY A 19 2.24 0.54 11.71
CA GLY A 19 2.98 0.14 10.51
C GLY A 19 2.10 0.16 9.27
N VAL A 20 2.69 0.44 8.11
CA VAL A 20 2.00 0.35 6.81
C VAL A 20 2.51 -0.87 6.05
N PRO A 21 1.64 -1.80 5.62
CA PRO A 21 2.08 -2.95 4.86
C PRO A 21 2.52 -2.55 3.44
N ALA A 22 3.59 -3.19 2.98
CA ALA A 22 4.12 -3.02 1.63
C ALA A 22 4.06 -4.35 0.88
N PHE A 23 3.26 -4.39 -0.17
CA PHE A 23 3.01 -5.60 -0.95
C PHE A 23 3.59 -5.46 -2.35
N ASN A 24 4.38 -6.45 -2.76
CA ASN A 24 4.81 -6.57 -4.15
C ASN A 24 3.64 -7.02 -5.02
N VAL A 25 3.50 -6.41 -6.20
CA VAL A 25 2.47 -6.75 -7.19
C VAL A 25 3.08 -7.12 -8.53
N ASN A 26 2.49 -8.13 -9.19
CA ASN A 26 2.94 -8.71 -10.46
C ASN A 26 1.76 -9.09 -11.39
N ASN A 27 0.55 -8.62 -11.09
CA ASN A 27 -0.61 -8.69 -11.98
C ASN A 27 -1.77 -7.86 -11.41
N LEU A 28 -2.87 -7.79 -12.16
CA LEU A 28 -4.06 -7.03 -11.80
C LEU A 28 -4.81 -7.65 -10.62
N GLU A 29 -4.89 -8.98 -10.55
CA GLU A 29 -5.61 -9.71 -9.52
C GLU A 29 -5.00 -9.44 -8.13
N GLN A 30 -3.67 -9.36 -8.04
CA GLN A 30 -2.96 -8.99 -6.82
C GLN A 30 -3.29 -7.56 -6.40
N ILE A 31 -3.24 -6.61 -7.33
CA ILE A 31 -3.62 -5.21 -7.06
C ILE A 31 -5.05 -5.16 -6.54
N GLN A 32 -5.99 -5.83 -7.21
CA GLN A 32 -7.40 -5.86 -6.81
C GLN A 32 -7.59 -6.46 -5.42
N ALA A 33 -6.93 -7.58 -5.11
CA ALA A 33 -7.02 -8.22 -3.81
C ALA A 33 -6.51 -7.31 -2.68
N ILE A 34 -5.35 -6.66 -2.88
CA ILE A 34 -4.75 -5.77 -1.91
C ILE A 34 -5.63 -4.52 -1.71
N MET A 35 -6.08 -3.89 -2.79
CA MET A 35 -6.91 -2.69 -2.72
C MET A 35 -8.26 -2.97 -2.07
N GLN A 36 -8.89 -4.10 -2.36
CA GLN A 36 -10.13 -4.50 -1.69
C GLN A 36 -9.92 -4.76 -0.19
N ALA A 37 -8.80 -5.39 0.20
CA ALA A 37 -8.47 -5.59 1.61
C ALA A 37 -8.27 -4.26 2.33
N ALA A 38 -7.42 -3.38 1.78
CA ALA A 38 -7.15 -2.04 2.32
C ALA A 38 -8.43 -1.20 2.45
N GLN A 39 -9.33 -1.27 1.46
CA GLN A 39 -10.62 -0.59 1.50
C GLN A 39 -11.56 -1.14 2.59
N ARG A 40 -11.57 -2.47 2.81
CA ARG A 40 -12.40 -3.08 3.85
C ARG A 40 -11.92 -2.78 5.26
N THR A 41 -10.61 -2.56 5.44
CA THR A 41 -10.00 -2.29 6.75
C THR A 41 -9.71 -0.80 6.99
N ASP A 42 -10.14 0.07 6.07
CA ASP A 42 -9.83 1.51 6.08
C ASP A 42 -8.35 1.80 6.37
N SER A 43 -7.47 1.04 5.71
CA SER A 43 -6.03 1.06 5.99
C SER A 43 -5.23 1.63 4.81
N PRO A 44 -4.17 2.41 5.06
CA PRO A 44 -3.21 2.77 4.02
C PRO A 44 -2.42 1.53 3.56
N VAL A 45 -1.94 1.55 2.33
CA VAL A 45 -1.16 0.44 1.75
C VAL A 45 -0.11 0.95 0.77
N ILE A 46 1.04 0.28 0.73
CA ILE A 46 2.07 0.49 -0.29
C ILE A 46 1.98 -0.64 -1.30
N LEU A 47 1.78 -0.31 -2.58
CA LEU A 47 1.97 -1.23 -3.70
C LEU A 47 3.38 -1.03 -4.27
N GLN A 48 4.15 -2.11 -4.33
CA GLN A 48 5.53 -2.12 -4.79
C GLN A 48 5.67 -2.95 -6.07
N ALA A 49 6.42 -2.45 -7.03
CA ALA A 49 6.81 -3.20 -8.21
C ALA A 49 8.33 -3.32 -8.21
N SER A 50 8.85 -4.55 -8.34
CA SER A 50 10.27 -4.77 -8.58
C SER A 50 10.59 -4.54 -10.05
N ALA A 51 11.88 -4.41 -10.41
CA ALA A 51 12.29 -4.28 -11.81
C ALA A 51 11.84 -5.47 -12.70
N GLY A 52 11.56 -6.63 -12.10
CA GLY A 52 11.07 -7.82 -12.79
C GLY A 52 9.55 -7.99 -12.76
N ALA A 53 8.81 -7.09 -12.10
CA ALA A 53 7.35 -7.14 -12.07
C ALA A 53 6.79 -6.91 -13.48
N ARG A 54 5.79 -7.70 -13.88
CA ARG A 54 5.14 -7.65 -15.20
C ARG A 54 3.63 -7.68 -15.03
#